data_AF-A0A3C2B7D2-F1
#
_entry.id   AF-A0A3C2B7D2-F1
#
_cell.length_a   1.000
_cell.length_b   1.000
_cell.length_c   1.000
_cell.angle_alpha   90.00
_cell.angle_beta   90.00
_cell.angle_gamma   90.00
#
_symmetry.space_group_name_H-M   'P 1'
#
loop_
_entity.id
_entity.type
_entity.pdbx_description
1 polymer ?
#
loop_
_entity_poly.entity_id
_entity_poly.type
_entity_poly.pdbx_seq_one_letter_code
_entity_poly.pdbx_strand_id
1 'polypeptide(L)'
;DFRRVLFKSPAAAVGGGLCTLGTAGDGGGSIRIPAGFSGLVGLKATIGRIPRGPQAAYGNLTVTIGCLSRSVRDTARWFDVCNGYDAR
;
A
#
# COMPACT_ATOMS: atom_id res chain seq x y z
N ASP A 1 -13.67 18.18 13.82
CA ASP A 1 -12.98 18.60 12.58
C ASP A 1 -12.49 17.33 11.86
N PHE A 2 -13.08 16.99 10.72
CA PHE A 2 -12.81 15.76 9.95
C PHE A 2 -11.36 15.65 9.43
N ARG A 3 -10.53 16.67 9.67
CA ARG A 3 -9.17 16.82 9.14
C ARG A 3 -8.11 15.91 9.75
N ARG A 4 -8.43 15.07 10.74
CA ARG A 4 -7.47 14.12 11.35
C ARG A 4 -8.09 12.77 11.71
N VAL A 5 -8.68 12.09 10.74
CA VAL A 5 -8.88 10.65 10.91
C VAL A 5 -7.60 9.93 10.47
N LEU A 6 -6.69 9.73 11.43
CA LEU A 6 -5.53 8.85 11.23
C LEU A 6 -6.02 7.40 11.30
N PHE A 7 -6.40 6.83 10.15
CA PHE A 7 -6.66 5.41 10.10
C PHE A 7 -5.35 4.64 10.26
N LYS A 8 -5.23 3.93 11.38
CA LYS A 8 -4.11 3.03 11.64
C LYS A 8 -4.05 1.85 10.64
N SER A 9 -5.20 1.48 10.07
CA SER A 9 -5.31 0.39 9.09
C SER A 9 -5.79 0.91 7.73
N PRO A 10 -4.96 0.85 6.68
CA PRO A 10 -5.36 1.16 5.32
C PRO A 10 -6.53 0.32 4.81
N ALA A 11 -6.60 -0.96 5.21
CA ALA A 11 -7.70 -1.85 4.82
C ALA A 11 -9.04 -1.39 5.40
N ALA A 12 -9.07 -0.95 6.66
CA ALA A 12 -10.29 -0.44 7.28
C ALA A 12 -10.75 0.87 6.64
N ALA A 13 -9.81 1.77 6.31
CA ALA A 13 -10.13 3.03 5.63
C ALA A 13 -10.73 2.80 4.23
N VAL A 14 -10.15 1.89 3.45
CA VAL A 14 -10.61 1.59 2.09
C VAL A 14 -11.91 0.75 2.11
N GLY A 15 -11.98 -0.25 2.99
CA GLY A 15 -13.16 -1.10 3.14
C GLY A 15 -14.36 -0.34 3.70
N GLY A 16 -14.13 0.59 4.62
CA GLY A 16 -15.16 1.47 5.17
C GLY A 16 -15.56 2.65 4.27
N GLY A 17 -15.01 2.75 3.05
CA GLY A 17 -15.35 3.82 2.10
C GLY A 17 -14.80 5.20 2.45
N LEU A 18 -13.89 5.29 3.42
CA LEU A 18 -13.33 6.54 3.93
C LEU A 18 -12.19 7.05 3.05
N CYS A 19 -11.51 6.13 2.35
CA CYS A 19 -10.52 6.43 1.32
C CYS A 19 -10.78 5.55 0.09
N THR A 20 -10.30 5.98 -1.08
CA THR A 20 -10.38 5.20 -2.33
C THR A 20 -9.24 4.20 -2.47
N LEU A 21 -8.07 4.56 -1.97
CA LEU A 21 -6.82 3.82 -2.06
C LEU A 21 -6.06 3.93 -0.73
N GLY A 22 -5.30 2.90 -0.37
CA GLY A 22 -4.44 2.89 0.80
C GLY A 22 -3.04 2.41 0.44
N THR A 23 -2.01 3.21 0.72
CA THR A 23 -0.60 2.78 0.58
C THR A 23 -0.14 2.10 1.85
N ALA A 24 0.62 1.01 1.74
CA ALA A 24 1.09 0.23 2.88
C ALA A 24 2.40 -0.51 2.58
N GLY A 25 3.02 -1.03 3.64
CA GLY A 25 4.19 -1.90 3.56
C GLY A 25 3.81 -3.36 3.85
N ASP A 26 4.45 -4.31 3.18
CA ASP A 26 4.22 -5.74 3.40
C ASP A 26 5.55 -6.51 3.40
N GLY A 27 5.93 -6.98 4.60
CA GLY A 27 6.99 -7.96 4.81
C GLY A 27 6.44 -9.35 5.11
N GLY A 28 5.57 -9.45 6.11
CA GLY A 28 4.96 -10.71 6.54
C GLY A 28 3.55 -10.95 6.02
N GLY A 29 3.06 -10.15 5.07
CA GLY A 29 1.66 -10.18 4.62
C GLY A 29 0.83 -8.96 5.04
N SER A 30 1.43 -7.91 5.59
CA SER A 30 0.71 -6.75 6.15
C SER A 30 -0.13 -5.94 5.15
N ILE A 31 -0.03 -6.20 3.84
CA ILE A 31 -1.00 -5.74 2.83
C ILE A 31 -2.00 -6.85 2.54
N ARG A 32 -1.52 -8.04 2.21
CA ARG A 32 -2.34 -9.15 1.69
C ARG A 32 -3.30 -9.74 2.74
N ILE A 33 -2.86 -9.88 3.98
CA ILE A 33 -3.65 -10.41 5.10
C ILE A 33 -4.87 -9.52 5.38
N PRO A 34 -4.71 -8.21 5.70
CA PRO A 34 -5.86 -7.37 5.97
C PRO A 34 -6.73 -7.12 4.73
N ALA A 35 -6.17 -7.15 3.52
CA ALA A 35 -6.95 -7.13 2.29
C ALA A 35 -7.88 -8.36 2.18
N GLY A 36 -7.36 -9.57 2.46
CA GLY A 36 -8.15 -10.80 2.48
C GLY A 36 -9.29 -10.76 3.49
N PHE A 37 -9.05 -10.25 4.71
CA PHE A 37 -10.10 -10.10 5.72
C PHE A 37 -11.15 -9.04 5.38
N SER A 38 -10.79 -8.02 4.58
CA SER A 38 -11.66 -6.88 4.26
C SER A 38 -12.29 -6.95 2.87
N GLY A 39 -12.09 -8.06 2.14
CA GLY A 39 -12.60 -8.22 0.76
C GLY A 39 -12.01 -7.22 -0.24
N LEU A 40 -10.74 -6.83 -0.04
CA LEU A 40 -10.05 -5.85 -0.88
C LEU A 40 -8.99 -6.52 -1.77
N VAL A 41 -8.56 -5.79 -2.79
CA VAL A 41 -7.37 -6.13 -3.58
C VAL A 41 -6.14 -5.63 -2.82
N GLY A 42 -5.22 -6.53 -2.46
CA GLY A 42 -3.95 -6.20 -1.81
C GLY A 42 -2.75 -6.52 -2.71
N LEU A 43 -1.99 -5.48 -3.10
CA LEU A 43 -0.80 -5.63 -3.95
C LEU A 43 0.49 -5.52 -3.12
N LYS A 44 1.29 -6.60 -3.15
CA LYS A 44 2.70 -6.61 -2.76
C LYS A 44 3.53 -6.36 -4.01
N ALA A 45 4.12 -5.17 -4.17
CA ALA A 45 4.99 -4.94 -5.33
C ALA A 45 6.28 -5.75 -5.21
N THR A 46 6.90 -6.03 -6.37
CA THR A 46 8.26 -6.58 -6.46
C THR A 46 9.23 -5.68 -5.68
N ILE A 47 10.19 -6.30 -4.98
CA ILE A 47 11.22 -5.55 -4.24
C ILE A 47 11.93 -4.57 -5.19
N GLY A 48 12.08 -3.31 -4.75
CA GLY A 48 12.72 -2.24 -5.53
C GLY A 48 11.85 -1.63 -6.63
N ARG A 49 10.61 -2.10 -6.83
CA ARG A 49 9.72 -1.57 -7.89
C ARG A 49 9.08 -0.23 -7.55
N ILE A 50 8.79 -0.01 -6.28
CA ILE A 50 8.24 1.23 -5.75
C ILE A 50 9.32 1.92 -4.92
N PRO A 51 9.73 3.15 -5.26
CA PRO A 51 10.66 3.94 -4.46
C PRO A 51 10.15 4.14 -3.03
N ARG A 52 11.06 4.13 -2.06
CA ARG A 52 10.72 4.32 -0.64
C ARG A 52 10.94 5.75 -0.14
N GLY A 53 11.50 6.60 -0.99
CA GLY A 53 11.84 7.98 -0.66
C GLY A 53 13.18 8.15 0.06
N PRO A 54 13.62 9.40 0.25
CA PRO A 54 15.01 9.78 0.54
C PRO A 54 15.52 9.39 1.95
N GLN A 55 14.67 8.86 2.83
CA GLN A 55 15.02 8.51 4.21
C GLN A 55 14.62 7.07 4.56
N ALA A 56 14.45 6.23 3.55
CA ALA A 56 14.05 4.86 3.75
C ALA A 56 15.18 4.05 4.40
N ALA A 57 14.97 3.60 5.63
CA ALA A 57 15.84 2.61 6.24
C ALA A 57 15.58 1.24 5.56
N TYR A 58 16.60 0.72 4.88
CA TYR A 58 16.60 -0.64 4.38
C TYR A 58 16.92 -1.58 5.54
N GLY A 59 15.88 -1.97 6.28
CA GLY A 59 15.96 -3.02 7.28
C GLY A 59 15.98 -4.39 6.62
N ASN A 60 14.99 -5.23 6.92
CA ASN A 60 14.84 -6.50 6.25
C ASN A 60 14.44 -6.33 4.77
N LEU A 61 15.06 -7.12 3.88
CA LEU A 61 14.77 -7.11 2.44
C LEU A 61 13.40 -7.73 2.10
N THR A 62 12.64 -8.16 3.12
CA THR A 62 11.33 -8.79 2.97
C THR A 62 10.21 -7.76 2.81
N VAL A 63 10.33 -6.57 3.40
CA VAL A 63 9.29 -5.55 3.33
C VAL A 63 9.34 -4.89 1.96
N THR A 64 8.20 -4.76 1.30
CA THR A 64 8.02 -3.94 0.09
C THR A 64 6.86 -2.98 0.26
N ILE A 65 6.80 -1.94 -0.57
CA ILE A 65 5.67 -1.01 -0.61
C ILE A 65 4.66 -1.49 -1.65
N GLY A 66 3.39 -1.27 -1.37
CA GLY A 66 2.31 -1.53 -2.30
C GLY A 66 1.02 -0.85 -1.83
N CYS A 67 -0.12 -1.36 -2.27
CA CYS A 67 -1.40 -0.72 -2.00
C CYS A 67 -2.54 -1.70 -1.73
N LEU A 68 -3.63 -1.14 -1.19
CA LEU A 68 -4.93 -1.76 -1.06
C LEU A 68 -5.97 -0.92 -1.78
N SER A 69 -6.91 -1.57 -2.46
CA SER A 69 -7.99 -0.93 -3.20
C SER A 69 -9.24 -1.82 -3.28
N ARG A 70 -10.35 -1.28 -3.77
CA ARG A 70 -11.58 -2.05 -4.03
C ARG A 70 -11.61 -2.72 -5.40
N SER A 71 -10.65 -2.45 -6.27
CA SER A 71 -10.64 -3.00 -7.63
C SER A 71 -9.23 -3.16 -8.20
N VAL A 72 -9.04 -4.18 -9.05
CA VAL A 72 -7.75 -4.38 -9.74
C VAL A 72 -7.38 -3.18 -10.60
N ARG A 73 -8.38 -2.47 -11.17
CA ARG A 73 -8.18 -1.24 -11.94
C ARG A 73 -7.54 -0.14 -11.09
N ASP A 74 -8.05 0.10 -9.89
CA ASP A 74 -7.51 1.14 -9.01
C ASP A 74 -6.11 0.77 -8.50
N THR A 75 -5.88 -0.52 -8.22
CA THR A 75 -4.55 -1.05 -7.92
C THR A 75 -3.57 -0.82 -9.08
N ALA A 76 -3.99 -1.07 -10.33
CA ALA A 76 -3.16 -0.83 -11.50
C ALA A 76 -2.85 0.66 -11.66
N ARG A 77 -3.83 1.55 -11.47
CA ARG A 77 -3.60 3.01 -11.51
C ARG A 77 -2.63 3.48 -10.45
N TRP A 78 -2.73 2.95 -9.23
CA TRP A 78 -1.75 3.25 -8.19
C TRP A 78 -0.36 2.78 -8.60
N PHE A 79 -0.23 1.57 -9.14
CA PHE A 79 1.05 1.02 -9.58
C PHE A 79 1.66 1.79 -10.76
N ASP A 80 0.85 2.20 -11.75
CA ASP A 80 1.28 3.00 -12.89
C ASP A 80 1.94 4.32 -12.44
N VAL A 81 1.36 4.95 -11.42
CA VAL A 81 1.82 6.26 -10.91
C VAL A 81 3.00 6.12 -9.94
N CYS A 82 3.00 5.09 -9.11
CA CYS A 82 3.97 4.96 -8.02
C CYS A 82 5.21 4.14 -8.39
N ASN A 83 5.18 3.34 -9.45
CA ASN A 83 6.37 2.60 -9.88
C ASN A 83 7.41 3.53 -10.51
N GLY A 84 8.68 3.16 -10.37
CA GLY A 84 9.77 3.89 -11.01
C GLY A 84 11.11 3.47 -10.45
N TYR A 85 12.16 3.68 -11.23
CA TYR A 85 13.52 3.59 -10.73
C TYR A 85 13.85 4.86 -9.94
N ASP A 86 14.35 4.69 -8.72
CA ASP A 86 14.95 5.76 -7.93
C ASP A 86 16.44 5.41 -7.77
N ALA A 87 17.30 6.34 -8.18
CA ALA A 87 18.76 6.15 -8.24
C ALA A 87 19.45 6.47 -6.90
N ARG A 88 18.71 7.03 -5.95
CA ARG A 88 19.17 7.34 -4.60
C ARG A 88 19.23 6.07 -3.75
#